data_AF-A0A5M3XFZ5-F1
#
_entry.id   AF-A0A5M3XFZ5-F1
#
_cell.length_a   1.000
_cell.length_b   1.000
_cell.length_c   1.000
_cell.angle_alpha   90.00
_cell.angle_beta   90.00
_cell.angle_gamma   90.00
#
_symmetry.space_group_name_H-M   'P 1'
#
loop_
_entity.id
_entity.type
_entity.pdbx_description
1 polymer ?
#
loop_
_entity_poly.entity_id
_entity_poly.type
_entity_poly.pdbx_seq_one_letter_code
_entity_poly.pdbx_strand_id
1 'polypeptide(L)'
;MSPRTGPRTPDDVVTHLREAAHAIPDVRFDTPAVLATAQRALRRRRRRQTVAGAVTAGLLALTVASPVRLPGVGTLTMPGGHQVRTVLGLEDPAAPAPARPGFDLSELLGLFTSEPPSPETMAEEVASLQTHVLPVLKDIQPTWYEQAPCDILEYPRGTFSDNGTCGGRPAEQPFDALARANLNRILAAVEQSGVPTNELMNARYAPDGTVKSAGFLRSGGGIEWNFAYLYSPDEQPREWQSALGPVTITPIGDTGWWFEKSPND
;
A
#
# COMPACT_ATOMS: atom_id res chain seq x y z
N MET A 1 8.24 -33.47 44.48
CA MET A 1 6.80 -33.68 44.15
C MET A 1 6.60 -33.20 42.73
N SER A 2 6.55 -34.13 41.77
CA SER A 2 6.35 -33.82 40.35
C SER A 2 4.85 -33.88 40.02
N PRO A 3 4.25 -32.86 39.41
CA PRO A 3 2.84 -32.91 39.03
C PRO A 3 2.67 -33.88 37.86
N ARG A 4 1.72 -34.82 38.01
CA ARG A 4 1.26 -35.73 36.96
C ARG A 4 0.46 -34.94 35.93
N THR A 5 1.00 -34.78 34.72
CA THR A 5 0.24 -34.36 33.54
C THR A 5 -0.51 -35.57 32.98
N GLY A 6 -1.76 -35.75 33.41
CA GLY A 6 -2.71 -36.61 32.70
C GLY A 6 -3.23 -35.92 31.41
N PRO A 7 -3.80 -36.69 30.47
CA PRO A 7 -4.42 -36.14 29.27
C PRO A 7 -5.58 -35.22 29.66
N ARG A 8 -5.53 -33.95 29.22
CA ARG A 8 -6.64 -32.99 29.40
C ARG A 8 -7.86 -33.50 28.64
N THR A 9 -8.99 -33.54 29.31
CA THR A 9 -10.25 -33.88 28.67
C THR A 9 -10.73 -32.70 27.82
N PRO A 10 -11.57 -32.92 26.79
CA PRO A 10 -12.15 -31.83 26.00
C PRO A 10 -12.88 -30.79 26.86
N ASP A 11 -13.49 -31.22 27.97
CA ASP A 11 -14.17 -30.33 28.92
C ASP A 11 -13.19 -29.43 29.68
N ASP A 12 -11.97 -29.90 29.98
CA ASP A 12 -10.92 -29.08 30.60
C ASP A 12 -10.45 -27.97 29.64
N VAL A 13 -10.40 -28.27 28.34
CA VAL A 13 -10.01 -27.28 27.31
C VAL A 13 -11.10 -26.22 27.17
N VAL A 14 -12.37 -26.61 27.10
CA VAL A 14 -13.50 -25.67 26.99
C VAL A 14 -13.61 -24.79 28.24
N THR A 15 -13.37 -25.36 29.42
CA THR A 15 -13.38 -24.62 30.69
C THR A 15 -12.23 -23.61 30.73
N HIS A 16 -11.02 -24.03 30.35
CA HIS A 16 -9.86 -23.14 30.30
C HIS A 16 -10.01 -22.02 29.26
N LEU A 17 -10.61 -22.30 28.10
CA LEU A 17 -10.91 -21.30 27.08
C LEU A 17 -11.97 -20.29 27.55
N ARG A 18 -12.98 -20.72 28.32
CA ARG A 18 -13.95 -19.80 28.93
C ARG A 18 -13.32 -18.89 29.97
N GLU A 19 -12.44 -19.41 30.81
CA GLU A 19 -11.68 -18.59 31.77
C GLU A 19 -10.77 -17.58 31.05
N ALA A 20 -10.06 -18.02 30.00
CA ALA A 20 -9.20 -17.12 29.21
C ALA A 20 -10.00 -16.02 28.48
N ALA A 21 -11.21 -16.33 28.01
CA ALA A 21 -12.09 -15.34 27.37
C ALA A 21 -12.57 -14.25 28.34
N HIS A 22 -12.66 -14.53 29.64
CA HIS A 22 -12.99 -13.52 30.67
C HIS A 22 -11.78 -12.68 31.09
N ALA A 23 -10.56 -13.09 30.72
CA ALA A 23 -9.34 -12.34 30.98
C ALA A 23 -8.97 -11.35 29.87
N ILE A 24 -9.74 -11.30 28.76
CA ILE A 24 -9.50 -10.34 27.68
C ILE A 24 -10.00 -8.96 28.14
N PRO A 25 -9.11 -7.97 28.34
CA PRO A 25 -9.53 -6.62 28.69
C PRO A 25 -10.40 -6.04 27.58
N ASP A 26 -11.47 -5.33 27.96
CA ASP A 26 -12.33 -4.60 27.03
C ASP A 26 -11.54 -3.40 26.46
N VAL A 27 -10.76 -3.65 25.41
CA VAL A 27 -9.95 -2.61 24.74
C VAL A 27 -10.88 -1.75 23.91
N ARG A 28 -11.35 -0.66 24.50
CA ARG A 28 -12.05 0.40 23.78
C ARG A 28 -11.03 1.25 23.02
N PHE A 29 -10.98 1.07 21.71
CA PHE A 29 -10.23 1.96 20.85
C PHE A 29 -10.90 3.33 20.81
N ASP A 30 -10.20 4.34 21.31
CA ASP A 30 -10.56 5.74 21.16
C ASP A 30 -10.49 6.10 19.67
N THR A 31 -11.59 5.90 18.97
CA THR A 31 -11.74 6.15 17.53
C THR A 31 -11.33 7.59 17.15
N PRO A 32 -11.70 8.64 17.93
CA PRO A 32 -11.14 9.98 17.72
C PRO A 32 -9.62 10.04 17.80
N ALA A 33 -8.98 9.35 18.73
CA ALA A 33 -7.52 9.33 18.86
C ALA A 33 -6.82 8.63 17.68
N VAL A 34 -7.39 7.51 17.19
CA VAL A 34 -6.88 6.78 16.02
C VAL A 34 -7.01 7.65 14.76
N LEU A 35 -8.17 8.26 14.54
CA LEU A 35 -8.39 9.18 13.42
C LEU A 35 -7.50 10.41 13.49
N ALA A 36 -7.29 10.99 14.67
CA ALA A 36 -6.37 12.11 14.85
C ALA A 36 -4.93 11.73 14.52
N THR A 37 -4.52 10.49 14.81
CA THR A 37 -3.17 9.98 14.51
C THR A 37 -2.98 9.77 13.01
N ALA A 38 -3.95 9.12 12.34
CA ALA A 38 -3.95 8.95 10.89
C ALA A 38 -3.98 10.29 10.15
N GLN A 39 -4.80 11.25 10.60
CA GLN A 39 -4.84 12.60 10.02
C GLN A 39 -3.52 13.36 10.22
N ARG A 40 -2.84 13.20 11.36
CA ARG A 40 -1.51 13.80 11.58
C ARG A 40 -0.46 13.20 10.64
N ALA A 41 -0.48 11.89 10.41
CA ALA A 41 0.39 11.21 9.45
C ALA A 41 0.16 11.74 8.01
N LEU A 42 -1.09 11.80 7.58
CA LEU A 42 -1.49 12.37 6.29
C LEU A 42 -1.09 13.86 6.14
N ARG A 43 -1.27 14.67 7.19
CA ARG A 43 -0.84 16.08 7.19
C ARG A 43 0.68 16.23 7.12
N ARG A 44 1.45 15.33 7.73
CA ARG A 44 2.92 15.31 7.65
C ARG A 44 3.39 14.96 6.25
N ARG A 45 2.78 13.95 5.61
CA ARG A 45 3.03 13.59 4.20
C ARG A 45 2.77 14.78 3.27
N ARG A 46 1.62 15.45 3.42
CA ARG A 46 1.29 16.64 2.63
C ARG A 46 2.22 17.83 2.89
N ARG A 47 2.66 18.04 4.14
CA ARG A 47 3.62 19.11 4.48
C ARG A 47 5.00 18.88 3.87
N ARG A 48 5.43 17.62 3.71
CA ARG A 48 6.70 17.29 3.05
C ARG A 48 6.61 17.42 1.52
N GLN A 49 5.44 17.13 0.93
CA GLN A 49 5.18 17.43 -0.49
C GLN A 49 5.17 18.94 -0.81
N THR A 50 4.93 19.81 0.17
CA THR A 50 4.99 21.27 0.00
C THR A 50 6.36 21.92 0.23
N VAL A 51 7.43 21.14 0.48
CA VAL A 51 8.81 21.71 0.58
C VAL A 51 9.50 21.79 -0.79
N ALA A 52 8.99 21.11 -1.82
CA ALA A 52 9.34 21.36 -3.21
C ALA A 52 8.29 22.28 -3.87
N GLY A 53 8.30 23.57 -3.53
CA GLY A 53 7.46 24.57 -4.17
C GLY A 53 6.74 25.48 -3.17
N ALA A 54 7.39 26.59 -2.83
CA ALA A 54 6.76 27.64 -2.03
C ALA A 54 5.59 28.31 -2.79
N VAL A 55 4.62 28.76 -1.98
CA VAL A 55 3.57 29.78 -2.25
C VAL A 55 2.24 29.28 -2.83
N THR A 56 1.29 28.93 -1.95
CA THR A 56 0.05 29.72 -1.75
C THR A 56 -0.74 29.19 -0.56
N ALA A 57 -0.96 30.06 0.44
CA ALA A 57 -1.87 29.83 1.54
C ALA A 57 -3.25 30.40 1.19
N GLY A 58 -4.32 29.70 1.53
CA GLY A 58 -5.66 30.31 1.61
C GLY A 58 -6.82 29.37 1.30
N LEU A 59 -7.67 29.14 2.31
CA LEU A 59 -9.01 28.55 2.27
C LEU A 59 -9.13 27.06 1.96
N LEU A 60 -9.29 26.26 3.03
CA LEU A 60 -10.11 25.04 3.00
C LEU A 60 -10.59 24.74 4.44
N ALA A 61 -11.45 25.60 4.93
CA ALA A 61 -12.30 25.33 6.09
C ALA A 61 -13.73 25.66 5.66
N LEU A 62 -14.44 24.68 5.06
CA LEU A 62 -15.90 24.60 4.88
C LEU A 62 -16.25 23.46 3.91
N THR A 63 -16.33 22.22 4.39
CA THR A 63 -16.95 21.12 3.63
C THR A 63 -17.71 20.17 4.54
N VAL A 64 -18.68 20.67 5.30
CA VAL A 64 -19.78 19.84 5.82
C VAL A 64 -21.04 20.72 5.92
N ALA A 65 -21.70 21.02 4.81
CA ALA A 65 -23.16 21.26 4.71
C ALA A 65 -23.56 21.84 3.34
N SER A 66 -24.29 21.02 2.57
CA SER A 66 -25.32 21.42 1.58
C SER A 66 -24.92 22.19 0.30
N PRO A 67 -25.64 22.00 -0.83
CA PRO A 67 -25.42 22.75 -2.06
C PRO A 67 -25.84 24.22 -1.90
N VAL A 68 -24.94 25.13 -2.22
CA VAL A 68 -25.18 26.59 -2.19
C VAL A 68 -25.58 27.06 -3.59
N ARG A 69 -26.75 27.71 -3.72
CA ARG A 69 -27.08 28.50 -4.91
C ARG A 69 -26.34 29.85 -4.82
N LEU A 70 -25.51 30.16 -5.79
CA LEU A 70 -24.89 31.49 -5.93
C LEU A 70 -25.66 32.31 -6.98
N PRO A 71 -25.98 33.59 -6.72
CA PRO A 71 -26.61 34.43 -7.72
C PRO A 71 -25.59 34.78 -8.82
N GLY A 72 -25.96 34.53 -10.08
CA GLY A 72 -25.18 34.91 -11.26
C GLY A 72 -24.32 33.80 -11.90
N VAL A 73 -24.15 32.66 -11.23
CA VAL A 73 -23.42 31.50 -11.77
C VAL A 73 -24.23 30.27 -11.40
N GLY A 74 -24.76 29.55 -12.38
CA GLY A 74 -25.71 28.45 -12.17
C GLY A 74 -25.26 27.34 -11.19
N THR A 75 -26.17 26.43 -10.89
CA THR A 75 -25.99 25.38 -9.86
C THR A 75 -24.80 24.47 -10.18
N LEU A 76 -23.83 24.42 -9.27
CA LEU A 76 -22.65 23.56 -9.36
C LEU A 76 -22.92 22.23 -8.63
N THR A 77 -22.97 21.14 -9.38
CA THR A 77 -23.14 19.79 -8.83
C THR A 77 -21.77 19.14 -8.77
N MET A 78 -21.30 18.80 -7.57
CA MET A 78 -20.05 18.03 -7.41
C MET A 78 -20.30 16.54 -7.69
N PRO A 79 -19.52 15.89 -8.58
CA PRO A 79 -19.54 14.45 -8.72
C PRO A 79 -18.76 13.80 -7.58
N GLY A 80 -19.33 12.77 -6.94
CA GLY A 80 -18.62 11.93 -5.95
C GLY A 80 -19.30 11.76 -4.59
N GLY A 81 -20.50 12.31 -4.36
CA GLY A 81 -21.17 12.28 -3.05
C GLY A 81 -21.85 10.96 -2.64
N HIS A 82 -21.80 9.89 -3.44
CA HIS A 82 -22.61 8.69 -3.18
C HIS A 82 -21.92 7.61 -2.34
N GLN A 83 -20.59 7.59 -2.20
CA GLN A 83 -19.91 6.54 -1.43
C GLN A 83 -19.61 6.93 0.03
N VAL A 84 -19.61 8.22 0.38
CA VAL A 84 -19.27 8.66 1.75
C VAL A 84 -20.48 8.62 2.71
N ARG A 85 -21.72 8.66 2.19
CA ARG A 85 -22.93 8.58 3.03
C ARG A 85 -23.19 7.19 3.60
N THR A 86 -22.81 6.14 2.88
CA THR A 86 -22.98 4.74 3.29
C THR A 86 -22.00 4.34 4.41
N VAL A 87 -20.81 4.96 4.43
CA VAL A 87 -19.74 4.67 5.41
C VAL A 87 -20.02 5.31 6.78
N LEU A 88 -20.81 6.37 6.85
CA LEU A 88 -21.06 7.15 8.08
C LEU A 88 -22.43 6.92 8.72
N GLY A 89 -23.25 5.99 8.22
CA GLY A 89 -24.46 5.55 8.90
C GLY A 89 -25.51 6.65 9.17
N LEU A 90 -25.60 7.67 8.30
CA LEU A 90 -26.66 8.68 8.34
C LEU A 90 -27.78 8.28 7.38
N GLU A 91 -28.47 7.19 7.68
CA GLU A 91 -29.75 6.84 7.05
C GLU A 91 -30.89 6.96 8.06
N ASP A 92 -32.01 7.44 7.55
CA ASP A 92 -33.28 7.72 8.24
C ASP A 92 -33.77 6.46 9.00
N PRO A 93 -34.08 6.53 10.31
CA PRO A 93 -34.49 5.38 11.12
C PRO A 93 -35.80 4.69 10.68
N ALA A 94 -36.43 5.13 9.59
CA ALA A 94 -37.69 4.59 9.09
C ALA A 94 -37.57 3.68 7.85
N ALA A 95 -36.39 3.48 7.27
CA ALA A 95 -36.23 2.61 6.10
C ALA A 95 -35.89 1.16 6.49
N PRO A 96 -36.56 0.13 5.92
CA PRO A 96 -36.19 -1.26 6.15
C PRO A 96 -34.78 -1.53 5.57
N ALA A 97 -33.88 -2.01 6.42
CA ALA A 97 -32.48 -2.21 6.06
C ALA A 97 -32.31 -3.27 4.97
N PRO A 98 -31.60 -2.98 3.86
CA PRO A 98 -31.13 -4.04 2.97
C PRO A 98 -30.10 -4.90 3.72
N ALA A 99 -30.16 -6.22 3.51
CA ALA A 99 -29.17 -7.15 4.05
C ALA A 99 -27.77 -6.72 3.59
N ARG A 100 -26.93 -6.26 4.54
CA ARG A 100 -25.56 -5.83 4.27
C ARG A 100 -24.68 -7.07 4.01
N PRO A 101 -23.79 -7.05 3.00
CA PRO A 101 -22.66 -7.98 2.96
C PRO A 101 -21.82 -7.77 4.22
N GLY A 102 -21.34 -8.86 4.81
CA GLY A 102 -20.55 -8.82 6.05
C GLY A 102 -19.32 -7.91 5.92
N PHE A 103 -19.10 -7.07 6.92
CA PHE A 103 -17.88 -6.31 7.10
C PHE A 103 -16.78 -7.27 7.59
N ASP A 104 -15.72 -7.45 6.80
CA ASP A 104 -14.63 -8.36 7.15
C ASP A 104 -13.64 -7.68 8.12
N LEU A 105 -13.67 -8.09 9.38
CA LEU A 105 -12.75 -7.62 10.41
C LEU A 105 -11.28 -7.97 10.09
N SER A 106 -11.03 -8.92 9.19
CA SER A 106 -9.69 -9.30 8.71
C SER A 106 -9.00 -8.16 7.99
N GLU A 107 -9.72 -7.40 7.14
CA GLU A 107 -9.16 -6.23 6.45
C GLU A 107 -8.79 -5.12 7.43
N LEU A 108 -9.58 -4.94 8.49
CA LEU A 108 -9.32 -3.93 9.51
C LEU A 108 -8.18 -4.35 10.45
N LEU A 109 -8.02 -5.64 10.75
CA LEU A 109 -6.89 -6.18 11.52
C LEU A 109 -5.59 -6.20 10.70
N GLY A 110 -5.65 -6.39 9.38
CA GLY A 110 -4.50 -6.28 8.47
C GLY A 110 -3.89 -4.87 8.44
N LEU A 111 -4.63 -3.83 8.84
CA LEU A 111 -4.08 -2.48 9.03
C LEU A 111 -3.13 -2.38 10.24
N PHE A 112 -3.24 -3.31 11.19
CA PHE A 112 -2.49 -3.29 12.46
C PHE A 112 -1.52 -4.47 12.62
N THR A 113 -1.60 -5.50 11.77
CA THR A 113 -0.72 -6.67 11.81
C THR A 113 0.19 -6.68 10.58
N SER A 114 1.32 -5.99 10.74
CA SER A 114 2.35 -5.84 9.72
C SER A 114 3.40 -6.94 9.83
N GLU A 115 2.96 -8.20 9.81
CA GLU A 115 3.92 -9.31 9.79
C GLU A 115 4.48 -9.48 8.38
N PRO A 116 5.80 -9.69 8.23
CA PRO A 116 6.37 -10.02 6.94
C PRO A 116 5.83 -11.38 6.46
N PRO A 117 5.73 -11.60 5.13
CA PRO A 117 5.40 -12.91 4.58
C PRO A 117 6.36 -14.00 5.09
N SER A 118 5.85 -15.24 5.16
CA SER A 118 6.67 -16.39 5.52
C SER A 118 7.78 -16.62 4.48
N PRO A 119 8.90 -17.30 4.83
CA PRO A 119 9.93 -17.64 3.85
C PRO A 119 9.43 -18.43 2.63
N GLU A 120 8.46 -19.33 2.84
CA GLU A 120 7.82 -20.10 1.77
C GLU A 120 7.05 -19.16 0.83
N THR A 121 6.23 -18.27 1.39
CA THR A 121 5.50 -17.26 0.63
C THR A 121 6.44 -16.31 -0.13
N MET A 122 7.53 -15.87 0.49
CA MET A 122 8.54 -15.04 -0.17
C MET A 122 9.17 -15.74 -1.37
N ALA A 123 9.46 -17.03 -1.25
CA ALA A 123 10.03 -17.82 -2.34
C ALA A 123 9.03 -18.00 -3.50
N GLU A 124 7.75 -18.25 -3.20
CA GLU A 124 6.69 -18.35 -4.20
C GLU A 124 6.44 -17.01 -4.92
N GLU A 125 6.33 -15.92 -4.17
CA GLU A 125 6.16 -14.57 -4.71
C GLU A 125 7.35 -14.20 -5.62
N VAL A 126 8.60 -14.46 -5.20
CA VAL A 126 9.80 -14.23 -6.02
C VAL A 126 9.79 -15.05 -7.31
N ALA A 127 9.48 -16.35 -7.23
CA ALA A 127 9.43 -17.20 -8.42
C ALA A 127 8.39 -16.69 -9.44
N SER A 128 7.28 -16.15 -8.93
CA SER A 128 6.23 -15.55 -9.75
C SER A 128 6.67 -14.24 -10.39
N LEU A 129 7.31 -13.32 -9.65
CA LEU A 129 7.88 -12.09 -10.20
C LEU A 129 8.93 -12.38 -11.27
N GLN A 130 9.80 -13.38 -11.06
CA GLN A 130 10.79 -13.81 -12.05
C GLN A 130 10.13 -14.31 -13.33
N THR A 131 9.05 -15.08 -13.21
CA THR A 131 8.37 -15.70 -14.35
C THR A 131 7.57 -14.68 -15.16
N HIS A 132 6.85 -13.78 -14.49
CA HIS A 132 5.86 -12.92 -15.14
C HIS A 132 6.37 -11.49 -15.36
N VAL A 133 7.11 -10.92 -14.40
CA VAL A 133 7.41 -9.47 -14.39
C VAL A 133 8.77 -9.16 -15.02
N LEU A 134 9.84 -9.87 -14.64
CA LEU A 134 11.19 -9.58 -15.15
C LEU A 134 11.30 -9.60 -16.69
N PRO A 135 10.64 -10.52 -17.44
CA PRO A 135 10.67 -10.47 -18.90
C PRO A 135 10.06 -9.20 -19.49
N VAL A 136 8.98 -8.68 -18.87
CA VAL A 136 8.34 -7.44 -19.30
C VAL A 136 9.20 -6.23 -18.96
N LEU A 137 9.86 -6.23 -17.80
CA LEU A 137 10.83 -5.19 -17.45
C LEU A 137 12.01 -5.18 -18.41
N LYS A 138 12.51 -6.34 -18.83
CA LYS A 138 13.59 -6.43 -19.84
C LYS A 138 13.21 -5.78 -21.18
N ASP A 139 11.95 -5.95 -21.59
CA ASP A 139 11.44 -5.42 -22.87
C ASP A 139 11.20 -3.91 -22.81
N ILE A 140 10.56 -3.42 -21.74
CA ILE A 140 10.12 -2.01 -21.62
C ILE A 140 11.19 -1.12 -20.98
N GLN A 141 12.01 -1.69 -20.11
CA GLN A 141 13.06 -1.06 -19.31
C GLN A 141 12.59 0.12 -18.43
N PRO A 142 11.47 0.02 -17.69
CA PRO A 142 11.03 1.10 -16.80
C PRO A 142 12.03 1.29 -15.67
N THR A 143 12.40 2.52 -15.36
CA THR A 143 13.20 2.84 -14.16
C THR A 143 12.33 2.99 -12.92
N TRP A 144 11.04 3.31 -13.11
CA TRP A 144 10.08 3.49 -12.04
C TRP A 144 8.63 3.38 -12.56
N TYR A 145 7.72 2.85 -11.75
CA TYR A 145 6.27 3.03 -11.94
C TYR A 145 5.56 3.05 -10.59
N GLU A 146 4.45 3.78 -10.52
CA GLU A 146 3.56 3.82 -9.34
C GLU A 146 2.11 3.68 -9.82
N GLN A 147 1.34 2.87 -9.12
CA GLN A 147 -0.10 2.75 -9.30
C GLN A 147 -0.83 3.35 -8.09
N ALA A 148 -1.69 4.33 -8.37
CA ALA A 148 -2.54 5.04 -7.41
C ALA A 148 -1.78 5.86 -6.33
N PRO A 149 -2.25 7.09 -6.00
CA PRO A 149 -3.48 7.74 -6.45
C PRO A 149 -3.40 8.30 -7.88
N CYS A 150 -2.25 8.12 -8.55
CA CYS A 150 -2.03 8.49 -9.92
C CYS A 150 -1.11 7.48 -10.59
N ASP A 151 -1.38 7.16 -11.85
CA ASP A 151 -0.51 6.28 -12.60
C ASP A 151 0.70 7.07 -13.11
N ILE A 152 1.90 6.52 -12.90
CA ILE A 152 3.13 7.13 -13.41
C ILE A 152 4.07 6.05 -13.96
N LEU A 153 4.74 6.36 -15.07
CA LEU A 153 5.74 5.50 -15.71
C LEU A 153 6.97 6.34 -16.07
N GLU A 154 8.13 5.92 -15.60
CA GLU A 154 9.42 6.43 -16.03
C GLU A 154 10.21 5.33 -16.73
N TYR A 155 10.70 5.62 -17.94
CA TYR A 155 11.40 4.66 -18.80
C TYR A 155 12.16 5.44 -19.91
N PRO A 156 12.90 4.79 -20.84
CA PRO A 156 13.78 5.46 -21.79
C PRO A 156 13.13 6.55 -22.67
N ARG A 157 11.79 6.54 -22.82
CA ARG A 157 11.05 7.56 -23.56
C ARG A 157 10.71 8.82 -22.75
N GLY A 158 11.00 8.84 -21.45
CA GLY A 158 10.69 9.94 -20.53
C GLY A 158 9.77 9.52 -19.39
N THR A 159 9.22 10.52 -18.70
CA THR A 159 8.31 10.35 -17.56
C THR A 159 6.89 10.71 -17.95
N PHE A 160 5.94 9.83 -17.71
CA PHE A 160 4.55 9.98 -18.12
C PHE A 160 3.60 9.76 -16.95
N SER A 161 2.54 10.55 -16.85
CA SER A 161 1.46 10.36 -15.87
C SER A 161 0.09 10.70 -16.42
N ASP A 162 -0.97 10.49 -15.64
CA ASP A 162 -2.36 10.73 -16.06
C ASP A 162 -2.59 12.13 -16.64
N ASN A 163 -2.03 13.17 -16.01
CA ASN A 163 -2.19 14.56 -16.42
C ASN A 163 -0.85 15.27 -16.71
N GLY A 164 0.26 14.54 -16.70
CA GLY A 164 1.61 15.07 -16.90
C GLY A 164 2.17 15.91 -15.77
N THR A 165 1.50 15.99 -14.62
CA THR A 165 1.94 16.83 -13.48
C THR A 165 1.76 16.13 -12.14
N CYS A 166 1.48 14.84 -12.16
CA CYS A 166 1.04 14.07 -11.01
C CYS A 166 2.18 13.67 -10.07
N GLY A 167 3.30 13.21 -10.63
CA GLY A 167 4.49 12.85 -9.89
C GLY A 167 5.33 14.06 -9.48
N GLY A 168 5.02 15.24 -10.03
CA GLY A 168 5.80 16.45 -9.83
C GLY A 168 7.22 16.35 -10.38
N ARG A 169 7.46 15.45 -11.35
CA ARG A 169 8.80 15.22 -11.92
C ARG A 169 9.10 16.24 -13.04
N PRO A 170 10.36 16.67 -13.19
CA PRO A 170 10.74 17.52 -14.32
C PRO A 170 10.44 16.83 -15.66
N ALA A 171 9.89 17.59 -16.62
CA ALA A 171 9.54 17.11 -17.95
C ALA A 171 8.53 15.94 -17.99
N GLU A 172 7.79 15.75 -16.89
CA GLU A 172 6.63 14.85 -16.88
C GLU A 172 5.58 15.33 -17.88
N GLN A 173 4.97 14.39 -18.59
CA GLN A 173 3.99 14.67 -19.64
C GLN A 173 2.80 13.71 -19.56
N PRO A 174 1.64 14.08 -20.12
CA PRO A 174 0.51 13.17 -20.16
C PRO A 174 0.86 11.88 -20.90
N PHE A 175 0.30 10.75 -20.48
CA PHE A 175 0.45 9.49 -21.20
C PHE A 175 0.09 9.62 -22.68
N ASP A 176 1.03 9.26 -23.55
CA ASP A 176 0.69 8.89 -24.92
C ASP A 176 0.20 7.44 -25.00
N ALA A 177 -0.35 7.05 -26.16
CA ALA A 177 -0.93 5.72 -26.36
C ALA A 177 0.07 4.58 -26.10
N LEU A 178 1.34 4.76 -26.48
CA LEU A 178 2.37 3.74 -26.31
C LEU A 178 2.85 3.65 -24.85
N ALA A 179 3.03 4.78 -24.18
CA ALA A 179 3.38 4.84 -22.76
C ALA A 179 2.29 4.20 -21.90
N ARG A 180 1.01 4.47 -22.21
CA ARG A 180 -0.12 3.82 -21.54
C ARG A 180 -0.14 2.32 -21.80
N ALA A 181 0.05 1.89 -23.05
CA ALA A 181 0.09 0.46 -23.39
C ALA A 181 1.24 -0.27 -22.66
N ASN A 182 2.41 0.36 -22.55
CA ASN A 182 3.55 -0.19 -21.82
C ASN A 182 3.27 -0.29 -20.32
N LEU A 183 2.73 0.75 -19.69
CA LEU A 183 2.32 0.67 -18.29
C LEU A 183 1.31 -0.45 -18.07
N ASN A 184 0.26 -0.52 -18.89
CA ASN A 184 -0.76 -1.56 -18.78
C ASN A 184 -0.17 -2.97 -18.92
N ARG A 185 0.86 -3.15 -19.76
CA ARG A 185 1.55 -4.45 -19.91
C ARG A 185 2.37 -4.82 -18.68
N ILE A 186 2.99 -3.83 -18.00
CA ILE A 186 3.66 -4.04 -16.71
C ILE A 186 2.63 -4.42 -15.65
N LEU A 187 1.55 -3.64 -15.53
CA LEU A 187 0.51 -3.88 -14.53
C LEU A 187 -0.17 -5.24 -14.71
N ALA A 188 -0.44 -5.65 -15.95
CA ALA A 188 -0.98 -6.98 -16.25
C ALA A 188 -0.02 -8.11 -15.85
N ALA A 189 1.29 -7.91 -16.00
CA ALA A 189 2.29 -8.89 -15.59
C ALA A 189 2.39 -8.99 -14.06
N VAL A 190 2.29 -7.86 -13.36
CA VAL A 190 2.22 -7.82 -11.89
C VAL A 190 0.96 -8.52 -11.39
N GLU A 191 -0.20 -8.19 -11.97
CA GLU A 191 -1.48 -8.86 -11.66
C GLU A 191 -1.39 -10.37 -11.90
N GLN A 192 -0.82 -10.79 -13.04
CA GLN A 192 -0.62 -12.21 -13.35
C GLN A 192 0.32 -12.91 -12.36
N SER A 193 1.29 -12.18 -11.80
CA SER A 193 2.19 -12.75 -10.78
C SER A 193 1.48 -13.05 -9.45
N GLY A 194 0.33 -12.41 -9.18
CA GLY A 194 -0.37 -12.53 -7.90
C GLY A 194 0.38 -11.90 -6.71
N VAL A 195 1.55 -11.31 -6.94
CA VAL A 195 2.34 -10.67 -5.89
C VAL A 195 1.78 -9.28 -5.62
N PRO A 196 1.51 -8.91 -4.36
CA PRO A 196 0.78 -7.70 -4.04
C PRO A 196 1.68 -6.46 -4.07
N THR A 197 2.35 -6.19 -5.20
CA THR A 197 3.22 -5.03 -5.41
C THR A 197 2.49 -3.93 -6.18
N ASN A 198 2.64 -2.68 -5.75
CA ASN A 198 1.98 -1.52 -6.36
C ASN A 198 2.96 -0.50 -6.94
N GLU A 199 4.26 -0.68 -6.73
CA GLU A 199 5.29 0.26 -7.18
C GLU A 199 6.59 -0.48 -7.53
N LEU A 200 7.24 -0.06 -8.62
CA LEU A 200 8.65 -0.33 -8.89
C LEU A 200 9.44 0.88 -8.41
N MET A 201 10.10 0.76 -7.25
CA MET A 201 10.86 1.82 -6.60
C MET A 201 12.07 2.25 -7.44
N ASN A 202 12.74 1.28 -8.05
CA ASN A 202 13.87 1.50 -8.95
C ASN A 202 14.13 0.28 -9.83
N ALA A 203 14.74 0.50 -11.00
CA ALA A 203 15.39 -0.57 -11.76
C ALA A 203 16.63 -0.09 -12.51
N ARG A 204 17.59 -0.99 -12.69
CA ARG A 204 18.79 -0.79 -13.51
C ARG A 204 18.88 -1.92 -14.53
N TYR A 205 19.35 -1.57 -15.73
CA TYR A 205 19.44 -2.50 -16.85
C TYR A 205 20.86 -2.52 -17.41
N ALA A 206 21.26 -3.68 -17.91
CA ALA A 206 22.45 -3.81 -18.75
C ALA A 206 22.16 -3.26 -20.17
N PRO A 207 23.19 -3.04 -21.01
CA PRO A 207 23.01 -2.52 -22.37
C PRO A 207 22.12 -3.39 -23.28
N ASP A 208 22.01 -4.68 -23.00
CA ASP A 208 21.14 -5.64 -23.70
C ASP A 208 19.70 -5.68 -23.14
N GLY A 209 19.37 -4.77 -22.22
CA GLY A 209 18.08 -4.68 -21.53
C GLY A 209 17.93 -5.67 -20.37
N THR A 210 18.90 -6.56 -20.11
CA THR A 210 18.80 -7.51 -19.00
C THR A 210 18.73 -6.76 -17.67
N VAL A 211 17.75 -7.13 -16.82
CA VAL A 211 17.56 -6.50 -15.51
C VAL A 211 18.77 -6.79 -14.63
N LYS A 212 19.44 -5.74 -14.16
CA LYS A 212 20.59 -5.80 -13.24
C LYS A 212 20.18 -5.64 -11.79
N SER A 213 19.21 -4.77 -11.54
CA SER A 213 18.54 -4.70 -10.24
C SER A 213 17.12 -4.16 -10.40
N ALA A 214 16.21 -4.57 -9.53
CA ALA A 214 14.85 -4.02 -9.46
C ALA A 214 14.34 -4.07 -8.01
N GLY A 215 13.64 -3.02 -7.57
CA GLY A 215 13.01 -2.95 -6.24
C GLY A 215 11.50 -2.81 -6.37
N PHE A 216 10.74 -3.73 -5.80
CA PHE A 216 9.28 -3.73 -5.84
C PHE A 216 8.73 -3.47 -4.45
N LEU A 217 7.98 -2.38 -4.27
CA LEU A 217 7.28 -2.13 -3.02
C LEU A 217 6.08 -3.08 -2.92
N ARG A 218 6.01 -3.82 -1.82
CA ARG A 218 4.93 -4.75 -1.49
C ARG A 218 3.92 -4.05 -0.58
N SER A 219 2.65 -4.19 -0.91
CA SER A 219 1.56 -3.80 -0.02
C SER A 219 1.47 -4.74 1.20
N GLY A 220 0.73 -4.32 2.23
CA GLY A 220 0.55 -5.12 3.46
C GLY A 220 1.56 -4.84 4.59
N GLY A 221 2.46 -3.87 4.43
CA GLY A 221 3.31 -3.38 5.54
C GLY A 221 2.57 -2.56 6.61
N GLY A 222 1.32 -2.19 6.35
CA GLY A 222 0.49 -1.41 7.28
C GLY A 222 1.07 0.00 7.53
N ILE A 223 0.79 0.54 8.71
CA ILE A 223 1.26 1.88 9.10
C ILE A 223 2.69 1.90 9.67
N GLU A 224 3.22 0.73 10.05
CA GLU A 224 4.48 0.64 10.78
C GLU A 224 5.66 0.31 9.87
N TRP A 225 5.44 -0.51 8.84
CA TRP A 225 6.51 -1.05 8.00
C TRP A 225 6.23 -0.81 6.52
N ASN A 226 7.31 -0.68 5.76
CA ASN A 226 7.34 -0.89 4.32
C ASN A 226 8.02 -2.24 4.06
N PHE A 227 7.49 -2.98 3.10
CA PHE A 227 8.05 -4.24 2.64
C PHE A 227 8.42 -4.11 1.19
N ALA A 228 9.58 -4.65 0.79
CA ALA A 228 9.97 -4.64 -0.62
C ALA A 228 10.71 -5.92 -1.03
N TYR A 229 10.55 -6.30 -2.28
CA TYR A 229 11.38 -7.31 -2.93
C TYR A 229 12.48 -6.64 -3.73
N LEU A 230 13.72 -7.02 -3.48
CA LEU A 230 14.89 -6.50 -4.17
C LEU A 230 15.53 -7.61 -4.99
N TYR A 231 15.55 -7.44 -6.31
CA TYR A 231 16.34 -8.26 -7.22
C TYR A 231 17.70 -7.60 -7.43
N SER A 232 18.78 -8.32 -7.15
CA SER A 232 20.17 -7.91 -7.36
C SER A 232 21.08 -9.15 -7.31
N PRO A 233 21.22 -9.88 -8.44
CA PRO A 233 21.94 -11.16 -8.47
C PRO A 233 23.46 -11.01 -8.32
N ASP A 234 24.01 -9.86 -8.71
CA ASP A 234 25.45 -9.62 -8.72
C ASP A 234 25.93 -8.84 -7.46
N GLU A 235 25.01 -8.24 -6.69
CA GLU A 235 25.34 -7.36 -5.57
C GLU A 235 24.39 -7.62 -4.39
N GLN A 236 24.95 -7.87 -3.20
CA GLN A 236 24.16 -7.91 -1.97
C GLN A 236 23.69 -6.47 -1.62
N PRO A 237 22.38 -6.24 -1.40
CA PRO A 237 21.91 -4.98 -0.86
C PRO A 237 22.55 -4.75 0.51
N ARG A 238 23.06 -3.54 0.73
CA ARG A 238 23.66 -3.20 2.01
C ARG A 238 22.57 -3.02 3.05
N GLU A 239 22.77 -3.56 4.25
CA GLU A 239 22.00 -3.13 5.41
C GLU A 239 22.30 -1.65 5.69
N TRP A 240 21.28 -0.91 6.09
CA TRP A 240 21.39 0.50 6.40
C TRP A 240 20.43 0.90 7.52
N GLN A 241 20.72 2.05 8.14
CA GLN A 241 19.88 2.61 9.19
C GLN A 241 19.10 3.78 8.62
N SER A 242 17.77 3.64 8.61
CA SER A 242 16.89 4.76 8.27
C SER A 242 16.83 5.75 9.43
N ALA A 243 16.33 6.96 9.17
CA ALA A 243 16.07 7.94 10.21
C ALA A 243 15.02 7.46 11.24
N LEU A 244 14.23 6.44 10.90
CA LEU A 244 13.15 5.91 11.72
C LEU A 244 13.48 4.59 12.42
N GLY A 245 14.61 3.94 12.09
CA GLY A 245 14.99 2.66 12.67
C GLY A 245 15.80 1.77 11.73
N PRO A 246 16.17 0.56 12.19
CA PRO A 246 16.95 -0.37 11.40
C PRO A 246 16.14 -0.90 10.20
N VAL A 247 16.81 -1.05 9.06
CA VAL A 247 16.28 -1.76 7.88
C VAL A 247 16.84 -3.17 7.88
N THR A 248 15.98 -4.17 7.74
CA THR A 248 16.37 -5.58 7.69
C THR A 248 16.32 -6.07 6.26
N ILE A 249 17.40 -6.70 5.78
CA ILE A 249 17.49 -7.30 4.45
C ILE A 249 17.66 -8.82 4.62
N THR A 250 16.70 -9.60 4.13
CA THR A 250 16.70 -11.07 4.25
C THR A 250 16.91 -11.72 2.89
N PRO A 251 17.95 -12.55 2.66
CA PRO A 251 18.09 -13.28 1.41
C PRO A 251 16.94 -14.27 1.18
N ILE A 252 16.48 -14.40 -0.06
CA ILE A 252 15.46 -15.36 -0.47
C ILE A 252 16.12 -16.47 -1.30
N GLY A 253 16.72 -17.43 -0.60
CA GLY A 253 17.51 -18.51 -1.22
C GLY A 253 18.71 -17.98 -2.03
N ASP A 254 19.15 -18.75 -3.02
CA ASP A 254 20.28 -18.41 -3.91
C ASP A 254 19.81 -17.79 -5.25
N THR A 255 18.72 -17.03 -5.21
CA THR A 255 18.01 -16.54 -6.41
C THR A 255 18.46 -15.15 -6.88
N GLY A 256 19.30 -14.47 -6.09
CA GLY A 256 19.60 -13.05 -6.27
C GLY A 256 18.51 -12.11 -5.76
N TRP A 257 17.52 -12.63 -5.02
CA TRP A 257 16.45 -11.85 -4.43
C TRP A 257 16.60 -11.69 -2.91
N TRP A 258 16.08 -10.58 -2.43
CA TRP A 258 16.11 -10.18 -1.03
C TRP A 258 14.75 -9.59 -0.64
N PHE A 259 14.39 -9.76 0.62
CA PHE A 259 13.23 -9.12 1.24
C PHE A 259 13.71 -8.00 2.16
N GLU A 260 13.23 -6.78 1.91
CA GLU A 260 13.46 -5.62 2.76
C GLU A 260 12.26 -5.41 3.68
N LYS A 261 12.56 -5.20 4.96
CA LYS A 261 11.63 -4.64 5.97
C LYS A 261 12.22 -3.35 6.51
N SER A 262 11.58 -2.23 6.24
CA SER A 262 11.98 -0.91 6.72
C SER A 262 10.84 -0.24 7.49
N PRO A 263 11.11 0.63 8.49
CA PRO A 263 10.07 1.44 9.10
C PRO A 263 9.38 2.35 8.07
N ASN A 264 8.13 2.73 8.33
CA ASN A 264 7.36 3.61 7.45
C ASN A 264 7.52 5.11 7.80
N ASP A 265 7.95 5.90 6.80
CA ASP A 265 7.91 7.39 6.61
C ASP A 265 6.88 8.24 7.39
#